data_AF-A0A2V9XBY0-F1
#
_entry.id   AF-A0A2V9XBY0-F1
#
_cell.length_a   1.000
_cell.length_b   1.000
_cell.length_c   1.000
_cell.angle_alpha   90.00
_cell.angle_beta   90.00
_cell.angle_gamma   90.00
#
_symmetry.space_group_name_H-M   'P 1'
#
loop_
_entity.id
_entity.type
_entity.pdbx_description
1 polymer ?
#
loop_
_entity_poly.entity_id
_entity_poly.type
_entity_poly.pdbx_seq_one_letter_code
_entity_poly.pdbx_strand_id
1 'polypeptide(L)'
;MLWRSAPDPITSLFFMEWCKDQSITVTHIQPGKPVQNGHVESFNGRFRDECLNPNLFVNLNDARRKIEAWRGITTNNVHTVC
;
A
#
# COMPACT_ATOMS: atom_id res chain seq x y z
N MET A 1 -14.09 -13.75 -10.38
CA MET A 1 -14.25 -12.66 -11.36
C MET A 1 -15.57 -11.93 -11.13
N LEU A 2 -15.75 -11.29 -9.96
CA LEU A 2 -16.97 -10.52 -9.60
C LEU A 2 -16.61 -9.39 -8.61
N TRP A 3 -15.91 -8.36 -9.10
CA TRP A 3 -15.49 -7.20 -8.29
C TRP A 3 -15.89 -5.87 -8.97
N ARG A 4 -17.03 -5.81 -9.67
CA ARG A 4 -17.42 -4.61 -10.47
C ARG A 4 -18.91 -4.32 -10.48
N SER A 5 -19.57 -4.21 -9.33
CA SER A 5 -20.98 -3.79 -9.31
C SER A 5 -21.32 -2.67 -8.34
N ALA A 6 -20.34 -2.19 -7.55
CA ALA A 6 -20.44 -0.94 -6.80
C ALA A 6 -19.20 -0.08 -7.09
N PRO A 7 -19.30 1.26 -7.15
CA PRO A 7 -18.12 2.10 -7.14
C PRO A 7 -17.33 1.79 -5.87
N ASP A 8 -16.09 1.35 -6.05
CA ASP A 8 -15.19 1.13 -4.92
C ASP A 8 -14.87 2.48 -4.26
N PRO A 9 -14.44 2.50 -2.98
CA PRO A 9 -14.19 3.75 -2.25
C PRO A 9 -13.25 4.73 -2.98
N ILE A 10 -12.31 4.20 -3.78
CA ILE A 10 -11.28 4.96 -4.51
C ILE A 10 -11.80 5.49 -5.85
N THR A 11 -12.93 4.99 -6.35
CA THR A 11 -13.64 5.55 -7.51
C THR A 11 -14.88 6.38 -7.13
N SER A 12 -15.14 6.55 -5.82
CA SER A 12 -16.26 7.34 -5.34
C SER A 12 -16.11 8.83 -5.67
N LEU A 13 -17.24 9.50 -5.95
CA LEU A 13 -17.25 10.94 -6.27
C LEU A 13 -16.63 11.78 -5.15
N PHE A 14 -16.96 11.45 -3.90
CA PHE A 14 -16.42 12.13 -2.72
C PHE A 14 -14.87 12.05 -2.66
N PHE A 15 -14.31 10.86 -2.93
CA PHE A 15 -12.86 10.70 -2.98
C PHE A 15 -12.23 11.52 -4.11
N MET A 16 -12.83 11.51 -5.30
CA MET A 16 -12.33 12.28 -6.44
C MET A 16 -12.39 13.79 -6.21
N GLU A 17 -13.46 14.28 -5.56
CA GLU A 17 -13.61 15.69 -5.16
C GLU A 17 -12.53 16.09 -4.15
N TRP A 18 -12.32 15.28 -3.11
CA TRP A 18 -11.24 15.51 -2.15
C TRP A 18 -9.85 15.52 -2.82
N CYS A 19 -9.57 14.58 -3.72
CA CYS A 19 -8.30 14.57 -4.46
C CYS A 19 -8.11 15.84 -5.29
N LYS A 20 -9.18 16.32 -5.94
CA LYS A 20 -9.15 17.58 -6.69
C LYS A 20 -8.83 18.77 -5.78
N ASP A 21 -9.49 18.86 -4.62
CA ASP A 21 -9.25 19.92 -3.64
C ASP A 21 -7.83 19.90 -3.09
N GLN A 22 -7.25 18.70 -2.91
CA GLN A 22 -5.87 18.52 -2.49
C GLN A 22 -4.84 18.63 -3.62
N SER A 23 -5.26 18.92 -4.86
CA SER A 23 -4.39 18.92 -6.06
C SER A 23 -3.65 17.59 -6.29
N ILE A 24 -4.30 16.47 -5.95
CA ILE A 24 -3.79 15.11 -6.12
C ILE A 24 -4.29 14.53 -7.44
N THR A 25 -3.37 14.18 -8.34
CA THR A 25 -3.70 13.49 -9.59
C THR A 25 -3.85 11.99 -9.35
N VAL A 26 -5.06 11.46 -9.56
CA VAL A 26 -5.34 10.02 -9.44
C VAL A 26 -5.03 9.32 -10.77
N THR A 27 -4.17 8.31 -10.74
CA THR A 27 -3.85 7.47 -11.91
C THR A 27 -4.25 6.02 -11.62
N HIS A 28 -5.13 5.46 -12.46
CA HIS A 28 -5.52 4.06 -12.36
C HIS A 28 -4.61 3.15 -13.18
N ILE A 29 -4.42 1.92 -12.69
CA ILE A 29 -3.76 0.85 -13.45
C ILE A 29 -4.59 0.56 -14.71
N GLN A 30 -3.93 0.52 -15.86
CA GLN A 30 -4.58 0.22 -17.12
C GLN A 30 -4.94 -1.28 -17.18
N PRO A 31 -6.14 -1.63 -17.69
CA PRO A 31 -6.50 -3.03 -17.92
C PRO A 31 -5.43 -3.73 -18.78
N GLY A 32 -4.98 -4.91 -18.34
CA GLY A 32 -3.98 -5.69 -19.05
C GLY A 32 -2.52 -5.23 -18.85
N LYS A 33 -2.25 -4.23 -18.00
CA LYS A 33 -0.88 -3.80 -17.66
C LYS A 33 -0.57 -4.00 -16.17
N PRO A 34 -0.47 -5.25 -15.70
CA PRO A 34 -0.23 -5.56 -14.28
C PRO A 34 1.11 -4.98 -13.77
N VAL A 35 2.09 -4.82 -14.67
CA VAL A 35 3.40 -4.24 -14.36
C VAL A 35 3.33 -2.83 -13.78
N GLN A 36 2.25 -2.06 -14.03
CA GLN A 36 2.07 -0.72 -13.44
C GLN A 36 1.85 -0.78 -11.92
N ASN A 37 1.46 -1.93 -11.37
CA ASN A 37 1.31 -2.15 -9.93
C ASN A 37 2.56 -2.73 -9.26
N GLY A 38 3.60 -3.04 -10.04
CA GLY A 38 4.74 -3.83 -9.58
C GLY A 38 5.44 -3.25 -8.34
N HIS A 39 5.59 -1.94 -8.26
CA HIS A 39 6.21 -1.30 -7.09
C HIS A 39 5.42 -1.54 -5.79
N VAL A 40 4.10 -1.39 -5.85
CA VAL A 40 3.22 -1.60 -4.69
C VAL A 40 3.15 -3.09 -4.33
N GLU A 41 3.14 -3.97 -5.32
CA GLU A 41 3.19 -5.43 -5.11
C GLU A 41 4.50 -5.86 -4.44
N SER A 42 5.65 -5.39 -4.94
CA SER A 42 6.96 -5.65 -4.33
C SER A 42 7.06 -5.09 -2.91
N PHE A 43 6.56 -3.87 -2.67
CA PHE A 43 6.50 -3.31 -1.33
C PHE A 43 5.66 -4.17 -0.38
N ASN A 44 4.47 -4.59 -0.81
CA ASN A 44 3.58 -5.42 -0.01
C ASN A 44 4.16 -6.82 0.25
N GLY A 45 4.88 -7.41 -0.72
CA GLY A 45 5.61 -8.66 -0.54
C GLY A 45 6.68 -8.52 0.54
N ARG A 46 7.54 -7.51 0.39
CA ARG A 46 8.61 -7.21 1.36
C ARG A 46 8.07 -6.94 2.77
N PHE A 47 7.01 -6.14 2.88
CA PHE A 47 6.39 -5.85 4.18
C PHE A 47 5.85 -7.12 4.86
N ARG A 48 5.26 -8.04 4.08
CA ARG A 48 4.80 -9.32 4.61
C ARG A 48 5.97 -10.16 5.10
N ASP A 49 7.00 -10.31 4.28
CA ASP A 49 8.11 -11.23 4.56
C ASP A 49 9.04 -10.71 5.66
N GLU A 50 9.28 -9.41 5.72
CA GLU A 50 10.24 -8.82 6.67
C GLU A 50 9.58 -8.34 7.96
N CYS A 51 8.30 -7.96 7.93
CA CYS A 51 7.61 -7.41 9.11
C CYS A 51 6.50 -8.32 9.61
N LEU A 52 5.52 -8.67 8.79
CA LEU A 52 4.31 -9.33 9.30
C LEU A 52 4.53 -10.81 9.66
N ASN A 53 5.18 -11.58 8.78
CA ASN A 53 5.43 -13.01 8.98
C ASN A 53 6.33 -13.32 10.19
N PRO A 54 7.44 -12.60 10.45
CA PRO A 54 8.31 -12.92 11.58
C PRO A 54 7.83 -12.37 12.93
N ASN A 55 6.80 -11.52 12.97
CA ASN A 55 6.35 -10.88 14.20
C ASN A 55 5.00 -11.43 14.70
N LEU A 56 4.96 -11.83 15.96
CA LEU A 56 3.70 -12.01 16.69
C LEU A 56 3.22 -10.67 17.21
N PHE A 57 1.95 -10.33 17.02
CA PHE A 57 1.35 -9.08 17.51
C PHE A 57 0.46 -9.37 18.72
N VAL A 58 0.81 -8.81 19.88
CA VAL A 58 0.04 -9.06 21.11
C VAL A 58 -1.13 -8.10 21.29
N ASN A 59 -1.03 -6.89 20.75
CA ASN A 59 -2.08 -5.87 20.74
C ASN A 59 -1.77 -4.79 19.69
N LEU A 60 -2.69 -3.84 19.51
CA LEU A 60 -2.55 -2.76 18.53
C LEU A 60 -1.34 -1.85 18.79
N ASN A 61 -0.97 -1.62 20.05
CA ASN A 61 0.19 -0.76 20.37
C ASN A 61 1.50 -1.46 20.01
N ASP A 62 1.59 -2.76 20.27
CA ASP A 62 2.73 -3.59 19.85
C ASP A 62 2.85 -3.67 18.33
N ALA A 63 1.71 -3.81 17.62
CA ALA A 63 1.68 -3.77 16.16
C ALA A 63 2.18 -2.44 15.60
N ARG A 64 1.68 -1.31 16.11
CA ARG A 64 2.14 0.03 15.70
C ARG A 64 3.64 0.19 15.92
N ARG A 65 4.15 -0.21 17.09
CA ARG A 65 5.58 -0.10 17.42
C ARG A 65 6.45 -0.93 16.47
N LYS A 66 6.06 -2.18 16.18
CA LYS A 66 6.82 -3.08 15.28
C LYS A 66 6.80 -2.61 13.83
N ILE A 67 5.65 -2.13 13.35
CA ILE A 67 5.50 -1.59 11.99
C ILE A 67 6.34 -0.31 11.82
N GLU A 68 6.31 0.60 12.80
CA GLU A 68 7.12 1.83 12.73
C GLU A 68 8.63 1.54 12.85
N ALA A 69 9.02 0.54 13.64
CA ALA A 69 10.41 0.08 13.67
C ALA A 69 10.85 -0.48 12.31
N TRP A 70 10.03 -1.30 11.64
CA TRP A 70 10.32 -1.79 10.30
C TRP A 70 10.39 -0.64 9.28
N ARG A 71 9.44 0.30 9.32
CA ARG A 71 9.42 1.49 8.45
C ARG A 71 10.75 2.24 8.53
N GLY A 72 11.26 2.49 9.74
CA GLY A 72 12.53 3.20 9.93
C GLY A 72 13.75 2.48 9.34
N ILE A 73 13.74 1.14 9.31
CA ILE A 73 14.80 0.34 8.68
C ILE A 73 14.69 0.44 7.15
N THR A 74 13.48 0.30 6.60
CA THR A 74 13.24 0.34 5.15
C THR A 74 13.51 1.73 4.57
N THR A 75 13.21 2.82 5.30
CA THR A 75 13.46 4.19 4.82
C THR A 75 14.94 4.58 4.88
N ASN A 76 15.72 4.00 5.80
CA ASN A 76 17.14 4.33 5.96
C ASN A 76 18.07 3.40 5.17
N ASN A 77 17.57 2.26 4.68
CA ASN A 77 18.31 1.32 3.83
C ASN A 77 17.76 1.34 2.39
N VAL A 78 17.91 2.47 1.69
CA VAL A 78 17.58 2.61 0.25
C VAL A 78 18.47 1.78 -0.70
N HIS A 79 19.27 0.85 -0.18
CA HIS A 79 20.06 -0.11 -0.96
C HIS A 79 19.73 -1.55 -0.57
N THR A 80 18.54 -2.06 -0.90
CA THR A 80 18.40 -3.51 -1.10
C THR A 80 17.25 -3.82 -2.06
N VAL A 81 17.67 -4.27 -3.24
CA VAL A 81 17.01 -5.04 -4.33
C VAL A 81 15.76 -4.47 -5.02
N CYS A 82 16.00 -4.04 -6.26
CA CYS A 82 15.17 -4.35 -7.44
C CYS A 82 15.28 -5.84 -7.82
#